data_AF-A0A1R2B109-F1
#
_entry.id   AF-A0A1R2B109-F1
#
_cell.length_a   1.000
_cell.length_b   1.000
_cell.length_c   1.000
_cell.angle_alpha   90.00
_cell.angle_beta   90.00
_cell.angle_gamma   90.00
#
_symmetry.space_group_name_H-M   'P 1'
#
loop_
_entity.id
_entity.type
_entity.pdbx_description
1 polymer ?
#
loop_
_entity_poly.entity_id
_entity_poly.type
_entity_poly.pdbx_seq_one_letter_code
_entity_poly.pdbx_strand_id
1 'polypeptide(L)'
;MQNSLCVNIESSQSLSGQIDSMVWVPCIPDYSTGTLIPLYTLNNFPYQSNNSNKQPLISRGGLKSKPWTHDEDQRLLDLIKLYGVKKWAAIAKALNSSSDSKLVRKGKHCRERWHNHLNPDINKGEWSYEEDLILLKEQNQLGNKWSSIAKCLDGRTENAVKNRWNSLLKNARADMNMNCMPTQTIVNILISQIQGLVNRRE
;
A
#
# COMPACT_ATOMS: atom_id res chain seq x y z
N MET A 1 4.45 -11.10 -23.33
CA MET A 1 4.66 -12.57 -23.35
C MET A 1 3.79 -13.14 -22.24
N GLN A 2 2.90 -14.07 -22.59
CA GLN A 2 1.76 -14.48 -21.75
C GLN A 2 2.26 -15.30 -20.53
N ASN A 3 2.07 -14.79 -19.30
CA ASN A 3 2.44 -15.47 -18.05
C ASN A 3 1.35 -16.45 -17.59
N SER A 4 0.76 -17.18 -18.53
CA SER A 4 -0.36 -18.06 -18.26
C SER A 4 -0.21 -19.33 -19.07
N LEU A 5 -0.41 -20.48 -18.43
CA LEU A 5 -0.51 -21.77 -19.09
C LEU A 5 -1.96 -22.23 -19.07
N CYS A 6 -2.38 -22.85 -20.18
CA CYS A 6 -3.61 -23.62 -20.23
C CYS A 6 -3.31 -25.01 -19.67
N VAL A 7 -4.06 -25.43 -18.64
CA VAL A 7 -3.87 -26.74 -18.00
C VAL A 7 -5.17 -27.53 -18.09
N ASN A 8 -5.08 -28.81 -18.44
CA ASN A 8 -6.23 -29.72 -18.47
C ASN A 8 -6.50 -30.25 -17.05
N ILE A 9 -7.77 -30.24 -16.65
CA ILE A 9 -8.21 -30.84 -15.39
C ILE A 9 -9.02 -32.09 -15.75
N GLU A 10 -8.48 -33.28 -15.48
CA GLU A 10 -9.25 -34.52 -15.55
C GLU A 10 -10.01 -34.70 -14.24
N SER A 11 -11.35 -34.66 -14.30
CA SER A 11 -12.20 -35.01 -13.18
C SER A 11 -12.17 -36.53 -13.01
N SER A 12 -11.73 -37.00 -11.85
CA SER A 12 -11.66 -38.43 -11.50
C SER A 12 -13.03 -39.09 -11.26
N GLN A 13 -14.13 -38.54 -11.78
CA GLN A 13 -15.49 -39.08 -11.56
C GLN A 13 -16.41 -39.17 -12.80
N SER A 14 -15.93 -39.05 -14.04
CA SER A 14 -16.78 -39.27 -15.23
C SER A 14 -16.29 -40.41 -16.13
N LEU A 15 -17.05 -41.51 -16.18
CA LEU A 15 -16.89 -42.63 -17.12
C LEU A 15 -17.29 -42.30 -18.58
N SER A 16 -17.39 -41.02 -18.91
CA SER A 16 -17.55 -40.52 -20.28
C SER A 16 -16.57 -39.38 -20.44
N GLY A 17 -15.49 -39.60 -21.20
CA GLY A 17 -14.39 -38.65 -21.41
C GLY A 17 -14.83 -37.38 -22.15
N GLN A 18 -15.59 -36.53 -21.48
CA GLN A 18 -15.89 -35.17 -21.91
C GLN A 18 -15.02 -34.20 -21.10
N ILE A 19 -14.22 -33.43 -21.84
CA ILE A 19 -13.27 -32.44 -21.35
C ILE A 19 -14.08 -31.25 -20.81
N ASP A 20 -14.14 -31.11 -19.48
CA ASP A 20 -14.90 -30.04 -18.85
C ASP A 20 -13.99 -28.82 -18.61
N SER A 21 -13.90 -27.97 -19.62
CA SER A 21 -13.32 -26.62 -19.63
C SER A 21 -11.79 -26.46 -19.44
N MET A 22 -11.19 -25.65 -20.33
CA MET A 22 -9.81 -25.17 -20.22
C MET A 22 -9.73 -24.00 -19.24
N VAL A 23 -8.84 -24.08 -18.25
CA VAL A 23 -8.61 -22.99 -17.28
C VAL A 23 -7.22 -22.39 -17.47
N TRP A 24 -7.18 -21.06 -17.52
CA TRP A 24 -5.92 -20.31 -17.55
C TRP A 24 -5.37 -20.14 -16.15
N VAL A 25 -4.17 -20.67 -15.90
CA VAL A 25 -3.50 -20.57 -14.59
C VAL A 25 -2.31 -19.61 -14.68
N PRO A 26 -2.17 -18.64 -13.76
CA PRO A 26 -0.97 -17.82 -13.66
C PRO A 26 0.27 -18.67 -13.36
N CYS A 27 1.38 -18.43 -14.06
CA CYS A 27 2.63 -19.18 -13.90
C CYS A 27 3.82 -18.28 -13.57
N ILE A 28 4.83 -18.83 -12.90
CA ILE A 28 6.12 -18.19 -12.65
C ILE A 28 7.20 -18.94 -13.47
N PRO A 29 8.11 -18.22 -14.16
CA PRO A 29 9.24 -18.86 -14.82
C PRO A 29 10.22 -19.45 -13.81
N ASP A 30 10.54 -20.73 -13.99
CA ASP A 30 11.69 -21.39 -13.37
C ASP A 30 12.89 -21.25 -14.31
N TYR A 31 13.81 -20.38 -13.93
CA TYR A 31 15.01 -20.09 -14.73
C TYR A 31 16.06 -21.20 -14.67
N SER A 32 15.91 -22.20 -13.79
CA SER A 32 16.82 -23.34 -13.71
C SER A 32 16.42 -24.46 -14.67
N THR A 33 15.12 -24.66 -14.87
CA THR A 33 14.58 -25.73 -15.72
C THR A 33 14.02 -25.22 -17.05
N GLY A 34 13.85 -23.90 -17.21
CA GLY A 34 13.23 -23.30 -18.39
C GLY A 34 11.73 -23.56 -18.50
N THR A 35 11.10 -24.05 -17.43
CA THR A 35 9.67 -24.38 -17.40
C THR A 35 8.85 -23.31 -16.68
N LEU A 36 7.56 -23.25 -16.99
CA LEU A 36 6.60 -22.38 -16.32
C LEU A 36 5.92 -23.19 -15.20
N ILE A 37 6.16 -22.81 -13.95
CA ILE A 37 5.55 -23.45 -12.78
C ILE A 37 4.21 -22.77 -12.49
N PRO A 38 3.07 -23.50 -12.48
CA PRO A 38 1.79 -22.92 -12.11
C PRO A 38 1.82 -22.47 -10.64
N LEU A 39 1.29 -21.27 -10.37
CA LEU A 39 1.25 -20.70 -9.02
C LEU A 39 0.41 -21.52 -8.03
N TYR A 40 -0.46 -22.38 -8.56
CA TYR A 40 -1.34 -23.26 -7.79
C TYR A 40 -1.25 -24.67 -8.35
N THR A 41 -1.08 -25.65 -7.48
CA THR A 41 -1.20 -27.08 -7.82
C THR A 41 -2.66 -27.51 -7.71
N LEU A 42 -3.08 -28.54 -8.44
CA LEU A 42 -4.47 -29.05 -8.43
C LEU A 42 -4.97 -29.40 -7.01
N ASN A 43 -4.04 -29.74 -6.10
CA ASN A 43 -4.35 -30.03 -4.70
C ASN A 43 -4.75 -28.80 -3.86
N ASN A 44 -4.54 -27.58 -4.36
CA ASN A 44 -4.87 -26.33 -3.68
C ASN A 44 -5.97 -25.53 -4.39
N PHE A 45 -6.65 -26.11 -5.38
CA PHE A 45 -7.84 -25.49 -5.95
C PHE A 45 -8.98 -25.57 -4.93
N PRO A 46 -9.56 -24.44 -4.48
CA PRO A 46 -10.74 -24.47 -3.64
C PRO A 46 -11.93 -24.84 -4.54
N TYR A 47 -12.17 -26.13 -4.74
CA TYR A 47 -13.46 -26.58 -5.25
C TYR A 47 -14.50 -26.36 -4.14
N GLN A 48 -15.12 -25.18 -4.12
CA GLN A 48 -16.30 -24.93 -3.31
C GLN A 48 -17.52 -25.17 -4.20
N SER A 49 -18.24 -26.25 -3.90
CA SER A 49 -19.56 -26.51 -4.41
C SER A 49 -20.52 -25.36 -4.02
N ASN A 50 -21.41 -25.05 -4.96
CA ASN A 50 -22.37 -23.96 -4.95
C ASN A 50 -23.03 -23.69 -3.59
N ASN A 51 -22.82 -22.49 -3.05
CA ASN A 51 -23.84 -21.79 -2.27
C ASN A 51 -23.66 -20.27 -2.34
N SER A 52 -24.78 -19.58 -2.48
CA SER A 52 -24.98 -18.19 -2.84
C SER A 52 -24.21 -17.17 -1.98
N ASN A 53 -23.74 -16.10 -2.62
CA ASN A 53 -23.40 -14.79 -2.03
C ASN A 53 -22.16 -14.71 -1.11
N LYS A 54 -20.98 -14.73 -1.74
CA LYS A 54 -20.01 -13.62 -1.83
C LYS A 54 -18.68 -14.25 -2.26
N GLN A 55 -18.30 -14.05 -3.52
CA GLN A 55 -16.93 -14.28 -3.96
C GLN A 55 -16.00 -13.61 -2.92
N PRO A 56 -15.08 -14.33 -2.26
CA PRO A 56 -14.04 -13.65 -1.52
C PRO A 56 -13.21 -12.96 -2.60
N LEU A 57 -13.47 -11.66 -2.80
CA LEU A 57 -12.58 -10.80 -3.58
C LEU A 57 -11.19 -11.13 -3.08
N ILE A 58 -10.38 -11.71 -3.95
CA ILE A 58 -8.97 -12.00 -3.68
C ILE A 58 -8.43 -10.69 -3.15
N SER A 59 -8.18 -10.63 -1.84
CA SER A 59 -7.54 -9.48 -1.24
C SER A 59 -6.29 -9.29 -2.08
N ARG A 60 -6.07 -8.08 -2.64
CA ARG A 60 -4.80 -7.72 -3.27
C ARG A 60 -3.76 -7.67 -2.15
N GLY A 61 -3.48 -8.83 -1.56
CA GLY A 61 -2.62 -9.08 -0.44
C GLY A 61 -1.21 -9.07 -0.98
N GLY A 62 -0.70 -7.86 -1.24
CA GLY A 62 0.74 -7.67 -1.19
C GLY A 62 1.21 -8.26 0.13
N LEU A 63 2.18 -9.18 0.06
CA LEU A 63 2.89 -9.67 1.24
C LEU A 63 3.19 -8.46 2.11
N LYS A 64 2.70 -8.45 3.36
CA LYS A 64 2.94 -7.35 4.30
C LYS A 64 4.44 -7.11 4.32
N SER A 65 4.87 -5.97 3.77
CA SER A 65 6.30 -5.64 3.68
C SER A 65 6.84 -5.63 5.10
N LYS A 66 7.94 -6.35 5.34
CA LYS A 66 8.59 -6.29 6.65
C LYS A 66 9.05 -4.85 6.93
N PRO A 67 9.03 -4.43 8.21
CA PRO A 67 9.55 -3.13 8.62
C PRO A 67 10.98 -2.93 8.12
N TRP A 68 11.35 -1.68 7.85
CA TRP A 68 12.72 -1.31 7.55
C TRP A 68 13.52 -1.27 8.85
N THR A 69 14.72 -1.84 8.84
CA THR A 69 15.65 -1.71 9.98
C THR A 69 16.50 -0.46 9.85
N HIS A 70 17.08 -0.02 10.96
CA HIS A 70 18.00 1.11 10.96
C HIS A 70 19.21 0.87 10.05
N ASP A 71 19.79 -0.33 10.08
CA ASP A 71 20.92 -0.71 9.21
C ASP A 71 20.55 -0.73 7.72
N GLU A 72 19.31 -1.13 7.39
CA GLU A 72 18.80 -1.02 6.01
C GLU A 72 18.63 0.44 5.59
N ASP A 73 18.09 1.28 6.48
CA ASP A 73 17.92 2.71 6.21
C ASP A 73 19.26 3.41 6.01
N GLN A 74 20.26 3.15 6.87
CA GLN A 74 21.59 3.74 6.76
C GLN A 74 22.28 3.35 5.45
N ARG A 75 22.24 2.07 5.08
CA ARG A 75 22.76 1.61 3.79
C ARG A 75 22.01 2.22 2.61
N LEU A 76 20.69 2.35 2.72
CA LEU A 76 19.89 3.01 1.68
C LEU A 76 20.30 4.48 1.52
N LEU A 77 20.53 5.21 2.62
CA LEU A 77 21.03 6.60 2.58
C LEU A 77 22.39 6.68 1.87
N ASP A 78 23.33 5.81 2.20
CA ASP A 78 24.68 5.82 1.62
C ASP A 78 24.65 5.48 0.13
N LEU A 79 23.82 4.53 -0.28
CA LEU A 79 23.59 4.22 -1.69
C LEU A 79 22.90 5.37 -2.43
N ILE A 80 21.98 6.09 -1.79
CA ILE A 80 21.34 7.28 -2.40
C ILE A 80 22.36 8.40 -2.59
N LYS A 81 23.27 8.62 -1.63
CA LYS A 81 24.37 9.59 -1.76
C LYS A 81 25.28 9.23 -2.93
N LEU A 82 25.56 7.95 -3.14
CA LEU A 82 26.45 7.47 -4.21
C LEU A 82 25.79 7.46 -5.61
N TYR A 83 24.56 6.94 -5.74
CA TYR A 83 23.90 6.72 -7.02
C TYR A 83 22.90 7.83 -7.41
N GLY A 84 22.47 8.65 -6.45
CA GLY A 84 21.43 9.66 -6.59
C GLY A 84 19.99 9.11 -6.52
N VAL A 85 19.01 10.00 -6.30
CA VAL A 85 17.58 9.71 -6.05
C VAL A 85 16.77 9.25 -7.27
N LYS A 86 17.41 8.82 -8.36
CA LYS A 86 16.74 8.39 -9.60
C LYS A 86 16.95 6.90 -9.91
N LYS A 87 18.06 6.32 -9.47
CA LYS A 87 18.49 4.95 -9.86
C LYS A 87 18.00 3.88 -8.88
N TRP A 88 16.71 3.89 -8.57
CA TRP A 88 16.12 3.02 -7.53
C TRP A 88 16.32 1.51 -7.75
N ALA A 89 16.31 1.06 -9.00
CA ALA A 89 16.56 -0.35 -9.33
C ALA A 89 18.01 -0.78 -9.02
N ALA A 90 18.98 0.08 -9.35
CA ALA A 90 20.40 -0.16 -9.04
C ALA A 90 20.65 -0.11 -7.53
N ILE A 91 20.08 0.88 -6.85
CA ILE A 91 20.14 1.02 -5.39
C ILE A 91 19.58 -0.24 -4.71
N ALA A 92 18.42 -0.72 -5.13
CA ALA A 92 17.83 -1.94 -4.59
C ALA A 92 18.73 -3.17 -4.80
N LYS A 93 19.35 -3.31 -5.98
CA LYS A 93 20.30 -4.40 -6.26
C LYS A 93 21.48 -4.36 -5.29
N ALA A 94 22.12 -3.19 -5.14
CA ALA A 94 23.25 -3.02 -4.24
C ALA A 94 22.87 -3.22 -2.75
N LEU A 95 21.69 -2.78 -2.35
CA LEU A 95 21.17 -2.96 -0.99
C LEU A 95 20.99 -4.44 -0.66
N ASN A 96 20.42 -5.22 -1.58
CA ASN A 96 20.21 -6.66 -1.37
C ASN A 96 21.53 -7.46 -1.46
N SER A 97 22.48 -7.06 -2.31
CA SER A 97 23.77 -7.75 -2.45
C SER A 97 24.64 -7.68 -1.19
N SER A 98 24.46 -6.64 -0.37
CA SER A 98 25.21 -6.42 0.87
C SER A 98 24.46 -6.86 2.13
N SER A 99 23.26 -7.45 1.98
CA SER A 99 22.44 -7.86 3.12
C SER A 99 22.38 -9.38 3.24
N ASP A 100 22.72 -9.90 4.43
CA ASP A 100 22.43 -11.30 4.81
C ASP A 100 20.92 -11.55 5.04
N SER A 101 20.10 -10.52 4.82
CA SER A 101 18.66 -10.61 4.98
C SER A 101 18.09 -11.43 3.83
N LYS A 102 17.36 -12.50 4.15
CA LYS A 102 16.59 -13.33 3.20
C LYS A 102 15.51 -12.54 2.44
N LEU A 103 15.40 -11.22 2.63
CA LEU A 103 14.33 -10.38 2.12
C LEU A 103 14.84 -9.45 1.03
N VAL A 104 14.19 -9.53 -0.12
CA VAL A 104 14.53 -8.73 -1.30
C VAL A 104 13.75 -7.43 -1.28
N ARG A 105 14.44 -6.29 -1.13
CA ARG A 105 13.87 -4.96 -1.34
C ARG A 105 13.86 -4.64 -2.84
N LYS A 106 12.69 -4.27 -3.40
CA LYS A 106 12.59 -3.82 -4.80
C LYS A 106 12.82 -2.31 -4.88
N GLY A 107 13.15 -1.81 -6.08
CA GLY A 107 13.34 -0.37 -6.31
C GLY A 107 12.17 0.49 -5.84
N LYS A 108 10.93 0.00 -6.01
CA LYS A 108 9.73 0.65 -5.47
C LYS A 108 9.79 0.84 -3.96
N HIS A 109 10.21 -0.18 -3.20
CA HIS A 109 10.30 -0.11 -1.74
C HIS A 109 11.33 0.94 -1.31
N CYS A 110 12.48 0.98 -1.99
CA CYS A 110 13.55 1.96 -1.71
C CYS A 110 13.08 3.39 -1.97
N ARG A 111 12.43 3.62 -3.13
CA ARG A 111 11.84 4.91 -3.49
C ARG A 111 10.80 5.37 -2.46
N GLU A 112 9.88 4.48 -2.10
CA GLU A 112 8.83 4.78 -1.13
C GLU A 112 9.41 5.11 0.25
N ARG A 113 10.41 4.33 0.70
CA ARG A 113 11.09 4.59 1.98
C ARG A 113 11.77 5.95 1.99
N TRP A 114 12.45 6.31 0.90
CA TRP A 114 13.08 7.63 0.77
C TRP A 114 12.05 8.76 0.85
N HIS A 115 11.05 8.77 -0.03
CA HIS A 115 10.12 9.88 -0.15
C HIS A 115 9.17 10.04 1.05
N ASN A 116 8.96 8.98 1.85
CA ASN A 116 8.05 9.04 2.99
C ASN A 116 8.75 9.20 4.34
N HIS A 117 10.04 8.84 4.45
CA HIS A 117 10.71 8.78 5.76
C HIS A 117 12.15 9.30 5.80
N LEU A 118 12.95 9.06 4.76
CA LEU A 118 14.40 9.33 4.82
C LEU A 118 14.81 10.66 4.19
N ASN A 119 14.00 11.25 3.31
CA ASN A 119 14.32 12.55 2.73
C ASN A 119 14.39 13.63 3.84
N PRO A 120 15.49 14.38 3.99
CA PRO A 120 15.62 15.44 4.99
C PRO A 120 14.56 16.55 4.87
N ASP A 121 14.02 16.80 3.67
CA ASP A 121 12.99 17.83 3.46
C ASP A 121 11.63 17.47 4.09
N ILE A 122 11.48 16.25 4.63
CA ILE A 122 10.23 15.81 5.25
C ILE A 122 10.13 16.36 6.66
N ASN A 123 9.05 17.09 6.92
CA ASN A 123 8.70 17.53 8.26
C ASN A 123 8.15 16.37 9.11
N LYS A 124 8.94 15.96 10.10
CA LYS A 124 8.61 14.90 11.08
C LYS A 124 8.04 15.45 12.39
N GLY A 125 7.90 16.77 12.51
CA GLY A 125 7.34 17.43 13.68
C GLY A 125 5.85 17.16 13.87
N GLU A 126 5.32 17.64 15.00
CA GLU A 126 3.91 17.53 15.34
C GLU A 126 3.03 18.28 14.34
N TRP A 127 1.77 17.85 14.20
CA TRP A 127 0.78 18.53 13.37
C TRP A 127 0.23 19.73 14.11
N SER A 128 0.36 20.89 13.49
CA SER A 128 -0.25 22.12 13.96
C SER A 128 -1.75 22.14 13.63
N TYR A 129 -2.50 22.94 14.38
CA TYR A 129 -3.94 23.09 14.15
C TYR A 129 -4.23 23.79 12.81
N GLU A 130 -3.33 24.65 12.38
CA GLU A 130 -3.38 25.36 11.11
C GLU A 130 -3.21 24.38 9.94
N GLU A 131 -2.26 23.44 10.04
CA GLU A 131 -2.09 22.34 9.07
C GLU A 131 -3.32 21.43 9.03
N ASP A 132 -3.88 21.05 10.19
CA ASP A 132 -5.09 20.22 10.25
C ASP A 132 -6.30 20.92 9.61
N LEU A 133 -6.41 22.24 9.80
CA LEU A 133 -7.47 23.04 9.22
C LEU A 133 -7.38 23.07 7.69
N ILE A 134 -6.18 23.29 7.15
CA ILE A 134 -5.91 23.21 5.70
C ILE A 134 -6.25 21.81 5.19
N LEU A 135 -5.75 20.76 5.84
CA LEU A 135 -6.00 19.36 5.49
C LEU A 135 -7.50 19.06 5.36
N LEU A 136 -8.29 19.45 6.36
CA LEU A 136 -9.73 19.17 6.39
C LEU A 136 -10.49 20.00 5.34
N LYS A 137 -10.16 21.28 5.17
CA LYS A 137 -10.80 22.14 4.15
C LYS A 137 -10.50 21.66 2.74
N GLU A 138 -9.25 21.34 2.43
CA GLU A 138 -8.85 20.84 1.12
C GLU A 138 -9.43 19.46 0.83
N GLN A 139 -9.45 18.55 1.81
CA GLN A 139 -10.08 17.24 1.62
C GLN A 139 -11.59 17.34 1.39
N ASN A 140 -12.25 18.32 2.02
CA ASN A 140 -13.66 18.60 1.79
C ASN A 140 -13.94 19.08 0.36
N GLN A 141 -13.05 19.90 -0.22
CA GLN A 141 -13.23 20.44 -1.57
C GLN A 141 -12.78 19.48 -2.67
N LEU A 142 -11.63 18.82 -2.49
CA LEU A 142 -10.96 18.04 -3.52
C LEU A 142 -11.20 16.52 -3.39
N GLY A 143 -11.69 16.06 -2.24
CA GLY A 143 -11.74 14.64 -1.88
C GLY A 143 -10.35 14.07 -1.57
N ASN A 144 -10.17 12.76 -1.79
CA ASN A 144 -8.95 12.03 -1.42
C ASN A 144 -7.78 12.24 -2.40
N LYS A 145 -7.53 13.48 -2.82
CA LYS A 145 -6.41 13.87 -3.70
C LYS A 145 -5.17 14.21 -2.88
N TRP A 146 -4.65 13.25 -2.13
CA TRP A 146 -3.58 13.45 -1.14
C TRP A 146 -2.34 14.15 -1.68
N SER A 147 -1.90 13.83 -2.90
CA SER A 147 -0.74 14.47 -3.52
C SER A 147 -0.98 15.95 -3.86
N SER A 148 -2.22 16.37 -4.06
CA SER A 148 -2.57 17.78 -4.27
C SER A 148 -2.61 18.52 -2.92
N ILE A 149 -3.27 17.91 -1.93
CA ILE A 149 -3.36 18.47 -0.57
C ILE A 149 -1.97 18.62 0.06
N ALA A 150 -1.08 17.66 -0.14
CA ALA A 150 0.31 17.72 0.35
C ALA A 150 1.10 18.91 -0.22
N LYS A 151 0.73 19.45 -1.39
CA LYS A 151 1.38 20.65 -1.93
C LYS A 151 0.97 21.93 -1.20
N CYS A 152 -0.13 21.90 -0.45
CA CYS A 152 -0.59 23.01 0.39
C CYS A 152 0.02 22.96 1.79
N LEU A 153 0.80 21.92 2.12
CA LEU A 153 1.34 21.64 3.43
C LEU A 153 2.85 21.42 3.33
N ASP A 154 3.62 22.47 3.53
CA ASP A 154 5.07 22.44 3.32
C ASP A 154 5.76 21.36 4.17
N GLY A 155 6.58 20.54 3.50
CA GLY A 155 7.30 19.44 4.12
C GLY A 155 6.43 18.22 4.50
N ARG A 156 5.10 18.24 4.31
CA ARG A 156 4.24 17.07 4.54
C ARG A 156 4.13 16.21 3.29
N THR A 157 4.27 14.91 3.46
CA THR A 157 4.15 13.95 2.36
C THR A 157 2.69 13.53 2.15
N GLU A 158 2.32 13.09 0.95
CA GLU A 158 0.98 12.56 0.67
C GLU A 158 0.57 11.43 1.64
N ASN A 159 1.54 10.63 2.08
CA ASN A 159 1.31 9.57 3.04
C ASN A 159 1.06 10.12 4.45
N ALA A 160 1.81 11.15 4.87
CA ALA A 160 1.59 11.83 6.15
C ALA A 160 0.19 12.47 6.20
N VAL A 161 -0.20 13.19 5.14
CA VAL A 161 -1.52 13.82 4.97
C VAL A 161 -2.65 12.79 5.11
N LYS A 162 -2.59 11.70 4.33
CA LYS A 162 -3.58 10.60 4.40
C LYS A 162 -3.63 9.98 5.80
N ASN A 163 -2.48 9.75 6.42
CA ASN A 163 -2.41 9.16 7.76
C ASN A 163 -3.01 10.09 8.81
N ARG A 164 -2.72 11.40 8.73
CA ARG A 164 -3.29 12.40 9.65
C ARG A 164 -4.80 12.44 9.54
N TRP A 165 -5.34 12.50 8.32
CA TRP A 165 -6.79 12.49 8.10
C TRP A 165 -7.47 11.24 8.68
N ASN A 166 -6.90 10.06 8.47
CA ASN A 166 -7.42 8.82 9.04
C ASN A 166 -7.39 8.84 10.58
N SER A 167 -6.31 9.35 11.17
CA SER A 167 -6.19 9.50 12.63
C SER A 167 -7.23 10.47 13.19
N LEU A 168 -7.42 11.63 12.55
CA LEU A 168 -8.43 12.62 12.95
C LEU A 168 -9.84 12.02 12.94
N LEU A 169 -10.21 11.31 11.87
CA LEU A 169 -11.53 10.67 11.78
C LEU A 169 -11.71 9.52 12.76
N LYS A 170 -10.67 8.71 12.97
CA LYS A 170 -10.72 7.61 13.95
C LYS A 170 -10.95 8.16 15.35
N ASN A 171 -10.20 9.20 15.74
CA ASN A 171 -10.32 9.82 17.05
C ASN A 171 -11.68 10.49 17.22
N ALA A 172 -12.13 11.27 16.23
CA ALA A 172 -13.44 11.92 16.29
C ALA A 172 -14.61 10.93 16.45
N ARG A 173 -14.55 9.77 15.76
CA ARG A 173 -15.55 8.72 15.91
C ARG A 173 -15.55 8.09 17.30
N ALA A 174 -14.36 7.87 17.86
CA ALA A 174 -14.22 7.30 19.20
C ALA A 174 -14.68 8.28 20.29
N ASP A 175 -14.20 9.52 20.25
CA ASP A 175 -14.43 10.52 21.30
C ASP A 175 -15.88 10.99 21.35
N MET A 176 -16.53 11.14 20.19
CA MET A 176 -17.90 11.64 20.08
C MET A 176 -18.95 10.52 19.97
N ASN A 177 -18.55 9.24 20.09
CA ASN A 177 -19.39 8.06 19.83
C ASN A 177 -20.15 8.13 18.48
N MET A 178 -19.54 8.77 17.48
CA MET A 178 -20.14 9.12 16.18
C MET A 178 -20.03 8.01 15.14
N ASN A 179 -20.14 6.75 15.56
CA ASN A 179 -19.92 5.60 14.68
C ASN A 179 -20.92 5.54 13.50
N CYS A 180 -22.11 6.12 13.66
CA CYS A 180 -23.17 6.14 12.64
C CYS A 180 -23.21 7.44 11.80
N MET A 181 -22.33 8.40 12.09
CA MET A 181 -22.38 9.71 11.43
C MET A 181 -21.70 9.68 10.05
N PRO A 182 -22.26 10.39 9.04
CA PRO A 182 -21.59 10.59 7.77
C PRO A 182 -20.22 11.28 7.98
N THR A 183 -19.20 10.79 7.28
CA THR A 183 -17.84 11.36 7.34
C THR A 183 -17.83 12.87 7.12
N GLN A 184 -18.67 13.36 6.20
CA GLN A 184 -18.76 14.77 5.88
C GLN A 184 -19.17 15.64 7.07
N THR A 185 -20.11 15.16 7.87
CA THR A 185 -20.58 15.88 9.04
C THR A 185 -19.50 15.92 10.13
N ILE A 186 -18.79 14.81 10.32
CA ILE A 186 -17.64 14.74 11.24
C ILE A 186 -16.57 15.76 10.80
N VAL A 187 -16.23 15.80 9.52
CA VAL A 187 -15.25 16.76 8.97
C VAL A 187 -15.69 18.20 9.21
N ASN A 188 -16.96 18.54 8.97
CA ASN A 188 -17.45 19.90 9.20
C ASN A 188 -17.37 20.33 10.68
N ILE A 189 -17.68 19.42 11.60
CA ILE A 189 -17.56 19.66 13.05
C ILE A 189 -16.10 19.90 13.42
N LEU A 190 -15.19 19.05 12.94
CA LEU A 190 -13.75 19.19 13.18
C LEU A 190 -13.21 20.53 12.65
N ILE A 191 -13.62 20.94 11.45
CA ILE A 191 -13.24 22.24 10.88
C ILE A 191 -13.66 23.38 11.82
N SER A 192 -14.89 23.36 12.33
CA SER A 192 -15.39 24.40 13.24
C SER A 192 -14.62 24.44 14.56
N GLN A 193 -14.39 23.27 15.18
CA GLN A 193 -13.65 23.16 16.44
C GLN A 193 -12.20 23.64 16.32
N ILE A 194 -11.50 23.20 15.28
CA ILE A 194 -10.10 23.55 15.04
C ILE A 194 -9.98 25.03 14.67
N GLN A 195 -10.88 25.57 13.83
CA GLN A 195 -10.91 27.00 13.54
C GLN A 195 -11.06 27.82 14.83
N GLY A 196 -11.93 27.41 15.75
CA GLY A 196 -12.07 28.07 17.05
C GLY A 196 -10.79 28.01 17.91
N LEU A 197 -9.99 26.94 17.80
CA LEU A 197 -8.71 26.81 18.50
C LEU A 197 -7.59 27.64 17.88
N VAL A 198 -7.62 27.85 16.56
CA VAL A 198 -6.68 28.73 15.86
C VAL A 198 -6.97 30.18 16.24
N ASN A 199 -8.23 30.61 16.15
CA ASN A 199 -8.64 31.98 16.44
C ASN A 199 -8.41 32.42 17.90
N ARG A 200 -8.24 31.49 18.85
CA ARG A 200 -7.95 31.79 20.27
C ARG A 200 -6.46 31.93 20.59
N ARG A 201 -5.59 31.58 19.64
CA ARG A 201 -4.13 31.65 19.79
C ARG A 201 -3.53 32.94 19.23
N GLU A 202 -4.33 33.72 18.50
CA GLU A 202 -4.05 35.10 18.09
C GLU A 202 -4.58 36.09 19.14
#